data_AF-A0A6N2CIF5-F1
#
_entry.id   AF-A0A6N2CIF5-F1
#
_cell.length_a   1.000
_cell.length_b   1.000
_cell.length_c   1.000
_cell.angle_alpha   90.00
_cell.angle_beta   90.00
_cell.angle_gamma   90.00
#
_symmetry.space_group_name_H-M   'P 1'
#
loop_
_entity.id
_entity.type
_entity.pdbx_description
1 polymer ?
#
loop_
_entity_poly.entity_id
_entity_poly.type
_entity_poly.pdbx_seq_one_letter_code
_entity_poly.pdbx_strand_id
1 'polypeptide(L)'
;MKLPRLPALLLLCSFAWAHASEKVSEIKLGYTVEQVIEALGKPMGSIEMSDKSRLLYPRGDVTLTDGLVSDFDLMDPAAYAAEQARLSREREEWLADQEKREAAREAEGRALRAERMQSQAFASLPAKHRVDFWRNFQARYPSIDVSEQIATALEGYKVELAELRSRERISELEARVARAEREAAAARLETEKLRKEAEQTRNSTRYGLRHYTYPVIPSPHYRPRTVTIFTNGQTRTTHQHLQNPHWQHWQQPNRHPVNRPGPIICPTTRINTQTVNRPGITGVIPRINTQP
;
A
#
# COMPACT_ATOMS: atom_id res chain seq x y z
N MET A 1 -40.58 -1.06 24.23
CA MET A 1 -40.68 -0.06 23.14
C MET A 1 -41.78 -0.52 22.19
N LYS A 2 -42.79 0.33 21.95
CA LYS A 2 -44.02 0.00 21.22
C LYS A 2 -43.78 0.15 19.71
N LEU A 3 -43.95 -0.92 18.95
CA LEU A 3 -43.99 -0.90 17.49
C LEU A 3 -45.40 -0.47 17.02
N PRO A 4 -45.55 0.57 16.17
CA PRO A 4 -46.84 0.87 15.58
C PRO A 4 -47.12 -0.07 14.40
N ARG A 5 -48.28 -0.72 14.48
CA ARG A 5 -48.93 -1.45 13.39
C ARG A 5 -49.36 -0.44 12.32
N LEU A 6 -48.91 -0.61 11.08
CA LEU A 6 -49.49 0.07 9.92
C LEU A 6 -50.40 -0.91 9.15
N PRO A 7 -51.62 -0.48 8.76
CA PRO A 7 -52.62 -1.33 8.16
C PRO A 7 -52.37 -1.56 6.67
N ALA A 8 -52.65 -2.79 6.26
CA ALA A 8 -52.83 -3.22 4.89
C ALA A 8 -53.89 -2.34 4.20
N LEU A 9 -53.51 -1.63 3.13
CA LEU A 9 -54.44 -0.99 2.21
C LEU A 9 -54.25 -1.58 0.81
N LEU A 10 -55.17 -2.51 0.51
CA LEU A 10 -55.67 -2.90 -0.80
C LEU A 10 -55.42 -1.85 -1.89
N LEU A 11 -54.55 -2.19 -2.85
CA LEU A 11 -54.56 -1.58 -4.18
C LEU A 11 -54.63 -2.68 -5.23
N LEU A 12 -55.84 -3.23 -5.34
CA LEU A 12 -56.30 -4.05 -6.46
C LEU A 12 -56.41 -3.12 -7.68
N CYS A 13 -55.28 -2.81 -8.31
CA CYS A 13 -55.26 -2.24 -9.65
C CYS A 13 -55.56 -3.37 -10.63
N SER A 14 -56.83 -3.46 -10.98
CA SER A 14 -57.37 -4.26 -12.08
C SER A 14 -56.64 -3.94 -13.38
N PHE A 15 -55.53 -4.63 -13.64
CA PHE A 15 -54.97 -4.77 -14.99
C PHE A 15 -55.89 -5.73 -15.77
N ALA A 16 -57.08 -5.23 -16.11
CA ALA A 16 -57.85 -5.77 -17.22
C ALA A 16 -57.16 -5.30 -18.51
N TRP A 17 -56.04 -5.94 -18.84
CA TRP A 17 -55.58 -5.98 -20.22
C TRP A 17 -56.61 -6.77 -21.00
N ALA A 18 -57.57 -6.02 -21.56
CA ALA A 18 -58.47 -6.51 -22.56
C ALA A 18 -57.63 -7.23 -23.63
N HIS A 19 -57.81 -8.55 -23.73
CA HIS A 19 -57.47 -9.30 -24.91
C HIS A 19 -58.33 -8.76 -26.05
N ALA A 20 -57.87 -7.68 -26.66
CA ALA A 20 -58.38 -7.20 -27.93
C ALA A 20 -58.17 -8.34 -28.91
N SER A 21 -59.28 -9.01 -29.22
CA SER A 21 -59.45 -10.06 -30.21
C SER A 21 -58.52 -9.83 -31.40
N GLU A 22 -57.47 -10.63 -31.47
CA GLU A 22 -56.52 -10.71 -32.57
C GLU A 22 -57.28 -11.24 -33.80
N LYS A 23 -57.98 -10.36 -34.52
CA LYS A 23 -58.28 -10.63 -35.92
C LYS A 23 -56.96 -10.49 -36.65
N VAL A 24 -56.17 -11.55 -36.62
CA VAL A 24 -54.93 -11.68 -37.38
C VAL A 24 -55.32 -11.56 -38.85
N SER A 25 -55.28 -10.34 -39.32
CA SER A 25 -55.53 -10.00 -40.70
C SER A 25 -54.22 -10.33 -41.42
N GLU A 26 -54.30 -11.20 -42.42
CA GLU A 26 -53.13 -11.60 -43.20
C GLU A 26 -52.49 -10.35 -43.82
N ILE A 27 -51.26 -10.04 -43.41
CA ILE A 27 -50.52 -8.89 -43.92
C ILE A 27 -50.10 -9.20 -45.36
N LYS A 28 -50.15 -8.17 -46.22
CA LYS A 28 -49.69 -8.27 -47.60
C LYS A 28 -48.55 -7.29 -47.84
N LEU A 29 -47.71 -7.63 -48.81
CA LEU A 29 -46.67 -6.73 -49.30
C LEU A 29 -47.29 -5.41 -49.78
N GLY A 30 -46.63 -4.29 -49.46
CA GLY A 30 -47.08 -2.94 -49.81
C GLY A 30 -48.04 -2.29 -48.81
N TYR A 31 -48.34 -2.91 -47.66
CA TYR A 31 -49.09 -2.24 -46.59
C TYR A 31 -48.31 -1.09 -45.97
N THR A 32 -49.00 -0.03 -45.52
CA THR A 32 -48.37 1.08 -44.79
C THR A 32 -48.15 0.70 -43.32
N VAL A 33 -47.28 1.44 -42.63
CA VAL A 33 -46.99 1.24 -41.19
C VAL A 33 -48.28 1.20 -40.36
N GLU A 34 -49.22 2.11 -40.62
CA GLU A 34 -50.47 2.21 -39.86
C GLU A 34 -51.34 0.97 -40.05
N GLN A 35 -51.40 0.43 -41.27
CA GLN A 35 -52.16 -0.78 -41.58
C GLN A 35 -51.54 -2.02 -40.92
N VAL A 36 -50.21 -2.10 -40.86
CA VAL A 36 -49.52 -3.17 -40.13
C VAL A 36 -49.82 -3.08 -38.63
N ILE A 37 -49.78 -1.87 -38.07
CA ILE A 37 -50.09 -1.65 -36.65
C ILE A 37 -51.57 -1.96 -36.35
N GLU A 38 -52.48 -1.68 -37.27
CA GLU A 38 -53.89 -2.04 -37.13
C GLU A 38 -54.09 -3.57 -37.18
N ALA A 39 -53.35 -4.27 -38.05
CA ALA A 39 -53.46 -5.72 -38.23
C ALA A 39 -52.78 -6.55 -37.12
N LEU A 40 -51.58 -6.16 -36.68
CA LEU A 40 -50.77 -6.89 -35.70
C LEU A 40 -50.74 -6.26 -34.30
N GLY A 41 -51.26 -5.05 -34.16
CA GLY A 41 -51.10 -4.25 -32.95
C GLY A 41 -49.77 -3.50 -32.93
N LYS A 42 -49.43 -2.98 -31.74
CA LYS A 42 -48.23 -2.15 -31.56
C LYS A 42 -46.96 -3.02 -31.57
N PRO A 43 -45.92 -2.68 -32.35
CA PRO A 43 -44.66 -3.42 -32.33
C PRO A 43 -43.96 -3.29 -30.97
N MET A 44 -43.16 -4.31 -30.60
CA MET A 44 -42.32 -4.30 -29.41
C MET A 44 -41.17 -3.30 -29.52
N GLY A 45 -40.69 -3.09 -30.73
CA GLY A 45 -39.64 -2.13 -31.04
C GLY A 45 -39.51 -1.92 -32.54
N SER A 46 -38.77 -0.89 -32.93
CA SER A 46 -38.39 -0.62 -34.31
C SER A 46 -36.89 -0.43 -34.42
N ILE A 47 -36.32 -0.89 -35.52
CA ILE A 47 -34.92 -0.66 -35.90
C ILE A 47 -34.96 0.13 -37.20
N GLU A 48 -34.50 1.38 -37.18
CA GLU A 48 -34.39 2.21 -38.37
C GLU A 48 -32.99 2.05 -38.98
N MET A 49 -32.95 1.74 -40.27
CA MET A 49 -31.75 1.68 -41.10
C MET A 49 -31.88 2.72 -42.21
N SER A 50 -30.77 3.07 -42.88
CA SER A 50 -30.73 4.17 -43.84
C SER A 50 -31.76 4.07 -44.97
N ASP A 51 -32.06 2.85 -45.43
CA ASP A 51 -32.96 2.56 -46.55
C ASP A 51 -34.22 1.77 -46.12
N LYS A 52 -34.27 1.26 -44.89
CA LYS A 52 -35.32 0.33 -44.41
C LYS A 52 -35.62 0.53 -42.94
N SER A 53 -36.84 0.22 -42.53
CA SER A 53 -37.20 0.13 -41.11
C SER A 53 -37.72 -1.28 -40.80
N ARG A 54 -37.29 -1.87 -39.69
CA ARG A 54 -37.73 -3.19 -39.26
C ARG A 54 -38.54 -3.08 -37.98
N LEU A 55 -39.79 -3.52 -38.02
CA LEU A 55 -40.68 -3.60 -36.87
C LEU A 55 -40.59 -4.98 -36.24
N LEU A 56 -40.30 -5.02 -34.94
CA LEU A 56 -40.17 -6.25 -34.18
C LEU A 56 -41.48 -6.56 -33.47
N TYR A 57 -42.04 -7.73 -33.75
CA TYR A 57 -43.23 -8.28 -33.12
C TYR A 57 -42.87 -9.54 -32.31
N PRO A 58 -43.71 -9.97 -31.36
CA PRO A 58 -43.45 -11.20 -30.60
C PRO A 58 -43.35 -12.43 -31.50
N ARG A 59 -44.08 -12.43 -32.63
CA ARG A 59 -44.20 -13.54 -33.58
C ARG A 59 -43.14 -13.53 -34.69
N GLY A 60 -42.34 -12.48 -34.80
CA GLY A 60 -41.39 -12.31 -35.90
C GLY A 60 -41.18 -10.84 -36.25
N ASP A 61 -40.70 -10.54 -37.45
CA ASP A 61 -40.40 -9.18 -37.87
C ASP A 61 -40.99 -8.81 -39.23
N VAL A 62 -41.27 -7.51 -39.38
CA VAL A 62 -41.78 -6.91 -40.61
C VAL A 62 -40.79 -5.86 -41.05
N THR A 63 -40.24 -6.00 -42.25
CA THR A 63 -39.31 -5.05 -42.86
C THR A 63 -40.08 -4.15 -43.82
N LEU A 64 -39.82 -2.85 -43.72
CA LEU A 64 -40.40 -1.81 -44.55
C LEU A 64 -39.31 -1.06 -45.32
N THR A 65 -39.60 -0.72 -46.57
CA THR A 65 -38.79 0.14 -47.43
C THR A 65 -39.66 1.30 -47.85
N ASP A 66 -39.19 2.55 -47.68
CA ASP A 66 -39.95 3.76 -47.99
C ASP A 66 -41.34 3.82 -47.32
N GLY A 67 -41.45 3.27 -46.09
CA GLY A 67 -42.69 3.25 -45.32
C GLY A 67 -43.70 2.16 -45.73
N LEU A 68 -43.32 1.26 -46.64
CA LEU A 68 -44.16 0.18 -47.15
C LEU A 68 -43.57 -1.19 -46.83
N VAL A 69 -44.40 -2.18 -46.50
CA VAL A 69 -43.94 -3.55 -46.21
C VAL A 69 -43.26 -4.16 -47.44
N SER A 70 -41.97 -4.44 -47.32
CA SER A 70 -41.17 -5.08 -48.35
C SER A 70 -40.94 -6.57 -48.08
N ASP A 71 -40.89 -6.98 -46.82
CA ASP A 71 -40.69 -8.37 -46.39
C ASP A 71 -41.28 -8.60 -45.00
N PHE A 72 -41.72 -9.82 -44.69
CA PHE A 72 -42.14 -10.19 -43.35
C PHE A 72 -41.88 -11.66 -43.07
N ASP A 73 -41.34 -11.94 -41.89
CA ASP A 73 -41.15 -13.29 -41.36
C ASP A 73 -41.97 -13.39 -40.07
N LEU A 74 -43.19 -13.92 -40.17
CA LEU A 74 -44.13 -14.05 -39.05
C LEU A 74 -44.49 -15.51 -38.85
N MET A 75 -44.28 -16.01 -37.64
CA MET A 75 -44.73 -17.34 -37.26
C MET A 75 -46.26 -17.42 -37.21
N ASP A 76 -46.80 -18.58 -37.59
CA ASP A 76 -48.22 -18.91 -37.43
C ASP A 76 -48.65 -18.78 -35.94
N PRO A 77 -49.86 -18.29 -35.61
CA PRO A 77 -50.26 -18.07 -34.22
C PRO A 77 -50.25 -19.37 -33.40
N ALA A 78 -50.60 -20.51 -34.00
CA ALA A 78 -50.60 -21.78 -33.29
C ALA A 78 -49.17 -22.27 -33.02
N ALA A 79 -48.27 -22.11 -33.98
CA ALA A 79 -46.85 -22.41 -33.80
C ALA A 79 -46.22 -21.50 -32.73
N TYR A 80 -46.55 -20.21 -32.74
CA TYR A 80 -46.09 -19.26 -31.72
C TYR A 80 -46.56 -19.62 -30.31
N ALA A 81 -47.84 -19.99 -30.15
CA ALA A 81 -48.38 -20.40 -28.85
C ALA A 81 -47.68 -21.67 -28.31
N ALA A 82 -47.39 -22.64 -29.18
CA ALA A 82 -46.65 -23.83 -28.81
C ALA A 82 -45.20 -23.52 -28.38
N GLU A 83 -44.54 -22.62 -29.10
CA GLU A 83 -43.18 -22.17 -28.77
C GLU A 83 -43.14 -21.43 -27.42
N GLN A 84 -44.10 -20.53 -27.18
CA GLN A 84 -44.21 -19.81 -25.90
C GLN A 84 -44.43 -20.77 -24.72
N ALA A 85 -45.26 -21.79 -24.89
CA ALA A 85 -45.47 -22.81 -23.87
C ALA A 85 -44.23 -23.68 -23.63
N ARG A 86 -43.37 -23.88 -24.64
CA ARG A 86 -42.08 -24.56 -24.47
C ARG A 86 -41.10 -23.68 -23.70
N LEU A 87 -40.94 -22.42 -24.13
CA LEU A 87 -40.02 -21.46 -23.50
C LEU A 87 -40.41 -21.15 -22.05
N SER A 88 -41.71 -21.12 -21.72
CA SER A 88 -42.15 -20.94 -20.33
C SER A 88 -41.72 -22.11 -19.44
N ARG A 89 -41.88 -23.35 -19.92
CA ARG A 89 -41.42 -24.55 -19.20
C ARG A 89 -39.90 -24.57 -19.03
N GLU A 90 -39.15 -24.28 -20.11
CA GLU A 90 -37.68 -24.19 -20.04
C GLU A 90 -37.24 -23.12 -19.03
N ARG A 91 -37.95 -21.99 -18.96
CA ARG A 91 -37.67 -20.93 -17.99
C ARG A 91 -37.97 -21.37 -16.56
N GLU A 92 -39.09 -22.04 -16.32
CA GLU A 92 -39.46 -22.57 -15.00
C GLU A 92 -38.43 -23.61 -14.52
N GLU A 93 -38.03 -24.53 -15.40
CA GLU A 93 -36.99 -25.53 -15.13
C GLU A 93 -35.64 -24.86 -14.84
N TRP A 94 -35.26 -23.85 -15.63
CA TRP A 94 -34.03 -23.10 -15.42
C TRP A 94 -34.03 -22.37 -14.08
N LEU A 95 -35.12 -21.71 -13.70
CA LEU A 95 -35.27 -21.04 -12.41
C LEU A 95 -35.17 -22.04 -11.25
N ALA A 96 -35.85 -23.18 -11.35
CA ALA A 96 -35.79 -24.23 -10.34
C ALA A 96 -34.37 -24.81 -10.20
N ASP A 97 -33.62 -24.94 -11.30
CA ASP A 97 -32.22 -25.36 -11.26
C ASP A 97 -31.30 -24.29 -10.65
N GLN A 98 -31.52 -23.00 -10.94
CA GLN A 98 -30.78 -21.91 -10.28
C GLN A 98 -31.00 -21.94 -8.77
N GLU A 99 -32.25 -22.05 -8.31
CA GLU A 99 -32.58 -22.12 -6.89
C GLU A 99 -31.91 -23.32 -6.21
N LYS A 100 -31.91 -24.50 -6.85
CA LYS A 100 -31.21 -25.69 -6.34
C LYS A 100 -29.71 -25.47 -6.23
N ARG A 101 -29.08 -24.83 -7.23
CA ARG A 101 -27.63 -24.54 -7.22
C ARG A 101 -27.27 -23.52 -6.15
N GLU A 102 -28.10 -22.51 -5.96
CA GLU A 102 -27.92 -21.52 -4.89
C GLU A 102 -28.05 -22.16 -3.51
N ALA A 103 -29.10 -22.94 -3.28
CA ALA A 103 -29.28 -23.68 -2.03
C ALA A 103 -28.12 -24.64 -1.74
N ALA A 104 -27.62 -25.35 -2.76
CA ALA A 104 -26.47 -26.24 -2.63
C ALA A 104 -25.18 -25.46 -2.28
N ARG A 105 -24.93 -24.32 -2.96
CA ARG A 105 -23.79 -23.45 -2.68
C ARG A 105 -23.84 -22.88 -1.26
N GLU A 106 -25.02 -22.49 -0.79
CA GLU A 106 -25.22 -22.02 0.58
C GLU A 106 -25.03 -23.11 1.64
N ALA A 107 -25.49 -24.33 1.35
CA ALA A 107 -25.27 -25.48 2.22
C ALA A 107 -23.77 -25.84 2.32
N GLU A 108 -23.07 -25.88 1.18
CA GLU A 108 -21.62 -26.12 1.10
C GLU A 108 -20.85 -25.05 1.86
N GLY A 109 -21.15 -23.78 1.61
CA GLY A 109 -20.48 -22.66 2.29
C GLY A 109 -20.72 -22.71 3.81
N ARG A 110 -21.94 -23.03 4.27
CA ARG A 110 -22.24 -23.16 5.71
C ARG A 110 -21.46 -24.31 6.35
N ALA A 111 -21.39 -25.46 5.67
CA ALA A 111 -20.61 -26.60 6.13
C ALA A 111 -19.12 -26.26 6.23
N LEU A 112 -18.55 -25.65 5.18
CA LEU A 112 -17.14 -25.24 5.15
C LEU A 112 -16.83 -24.19 6.22
N ARG A 113 -17.72 -23.22 6.45
CA ARG A 113 -17.57 -22.25 7.55
C ARG A 113 -17.52 -22.97 8.90
N ALA A 114 -18.45 -23.87 9.15
CA ALA A 114 -18.51 -24.63 10.41
C ALA A 114 -17.25 -25.48 10.62
N GLU A 115 -16.80 -26.20 9.59
CA GLU A 115 -15.57 -27.00 9.61
C GLU A 115 -14.36 -26.14 9.96
N ARG A 116 -14.21 -24.98 9.30
CA ARG A 116 -13.07 -24.07 9.53
C ARG A 116 -13.09 -23.45 10.91
N MET A 117 -14.26 -23.15 11.45
CA MET A 117 -14.42 -22.65 12.81
C MET A 117 -14.05 -23.68 13.88
N GLN A 118 -14.25 -24.97 13.60
CA GLN A 118 -13.88 -26.06 14.51
C GLN A 118 -12.43 -26.53 14.35
N SER A 119 -11.80 -26.21 13.22
CA SER A 119 -10.45 -26.66 12.90
C SER A 119 -9.40 -25.92 13.74
N GLN A 120 -8.75 -26.64 14.66
CA GLN A 120 -7.60 -26.13 15.42
C GLN A 120 -6.42 -25.75 14.50
N ALA A 121 -6.21 -26.53 13.43
CA ALA A 121 -5.18 -26.24 12.44
C ALA A 121 -5.40 -24.85 11.82
N PHE A 122 -6.64 -24.51 11.48
CA PHE A 122 -6.98 -23.19 10.95
C PHE A 122 -6.81 -22.07 11.99
N ALA A 123 -7.21 -22.31 13.25
CA ALA A 123 -7.03 -21.35 14.33
C ALA A 123 -5.54 -21.02 14.58
N SER A 124 -4.64 -22.00 14.41
CA SER A 124 -3.20 -21.84 14.59
C SER A 124 -2.47 -21.13 13.44
N LEU A 125 -3.13 -20.94 12.29
CA LEU A 125 -2.52 -20.22 11.16
C LEU A 125 -2.25 -18.77 11.54
N PRO A 126 -1.19 -18.12 10.99
CA PRO A 126 -0.96 -16.70 11.18
C PRO A 126 -2.18 -15.86 10.79
N ALA A 127 -2.44 -14.77 11.51
CA ALA A 127 -3.65 -13.98 11.35
C ALA A 127 -3.86 -13.48 9.92
N LYS A 128 -2.78 -13.13 9.22
CA LYS A 128 -2.80 -12.75 7.81
C LYS A 128 -3.49 -13.81 6.93
N HIS A 129 -3.10 -15.08 7.08
CA HIS A 129 -3.65 -16.17 6.28
C HIS A 129 -5.13 -16.43 6.60
N ARG A 130 -5.54 -16.24 7.87
CA ARG A 130 -6.95 -16.34 8.25
C ARG A 130 -7.79 -15.23 7.60
N VAL A 131 -7.29 -14.00 7.55
CA VAL A 131 -7.95 -12.88 6.84
C VAL A 131 -8.09 -13.18 5.35
N ASP A 132 -7.01 -13.62 4.71
CA ASP A 132 -7.01 -13.93 3.26
C ASP A 132 -8.01 -15.06 2.94
N PHE A 133 -8.06 -16.09 3.77
CA PHE A 133 -9.03 -17.17 3.65
C PHE A 133 -10.46 -16.64 3.72
N TRP A 134 -10.81 -15.87 4.75
CA TRP A 134 -12.19 -15.38 4.91
C TRP A 134 -12.62 -14.40 3.82
N ARG A 135 -11.71 -13.59 3.29
CA ARG A 135 -12.00 -12.72 2.13
C ARG A 135 -12.28 -13.53 0.86
N ASN A 136 -11.47 -14.53 0.58
CA ASN A 136 -11.69 -15.42 -0.55
C ASN A 136 -12.97 -16.26 -0.38
N PHE A 137 -13.27 -16.67 0.85
CA PHE A 137 -14.51 -17.34 1.19
C PHE A 137 -15.72 -16.45 0.90
N GLN A 138 -15.72 -15.19 1.34
CA GLN A 138 -16.83 -14.26 1.08
C GLN A 138 -17.03 -13.97 -0.41
N ALA A 139 -15.94 -13.92 -1.19
CA ALA A 139 -16.04 -13.80 -2.65
C ALA A 139 -16.69 -15.02 -3.31
N ARG A 140 -16.47 -16.23 -2.78
CA ARG A 140 -17.06 -17.48 -3.29
C ARG A 140 -18.49 -17.72 -2.80
N TYR A 141 -18.81 -17.30 -1.58
CA TYR A 141 -20.09 -17.52 -0.91
C TYR A 141 -20.65 -16.20 -0.36
N PRO A 142 -21.13 -15.29 -1.22
CA PRO A 142 -21.54 -13.94 -0.81
C PRO A 142 -22.76 -13.92 0.12
N SER A 143 -23.64 -14.93 0.06
CA SER A 143 -24.82 -15.04 0.94
C SER A 143 -24.48 -15.31 2.41
N ILE A 144 -23.25 -15.76 2.71
CA ILE A 144 -22.86 -16.17 4.06
C ILE A 144 -22.06 -15.06 4.72
N ASP A 145 -22.59 -14.53 5.82
CA ASP A 145 -21.89 -13.51 6.60
C ASP A 145 -20.70 -14.11 7.38
N VAL A 146 -19.53 -13.53 7.15
CA VAL A 146 -18.27 -13.85 7.82
C VAL A 146 -17.55 -12.59 8.35
N SER A 147 -18.27 -11.47 8.42
CA SER A 147 -17.73 -10.16 8.80
C SER A 147 -17.05 -10.17 10.17
N GLU A 148 -17.66 -10.82 11.16
CA GLU A 148 -17.11 -10.99 12.51
C GLU A 148 -15.78 -11.74 12.50
N GLN A 149 -15.70 -12.84 11.74
CA GLN A 149 -14.49 -13.66 11.66
C GLN A 149 -13.34 -12.89 10.99
N ILE A 150 -13.66 -12.06 9.99
CA ILE A 150 -12.69 -11.15 9.38
C ILE A 150 -12.21 -10.10 10.40
N ALA A 151 -13.12 -9.51 11.18
CA ALA A 151 -12.78 -8.52 12.20
C ALA A 151 -11.82 -9.09 13.26
N THR A 152 -12.13 -10.26 13.83
CA THR A 152 -11.26 -10.95 14.80
C THR A 152 -9.90 -11.29 14.20
N ALA A 153 -9.86 -11.76 12.95
CA ALA A 153 -8.60 -12.06 12.27
C ALA A 153 -7.77 -10.79 12.01
N LEU A 154 -8.41 -9.67 11.68
CA LEU A 154 -7.74 -8.37 11.50
C LEU A 154 -7.17 -7.82 12.81
N GLU A 155 -7.86 -8.00 13.94
CA GLU A 155 -7.34 -7.64 15.25
C GLU A 155 -6.10 -8.46 15.61
N GLY A 156 -6.16 -9.78 15.42
CA GLY A 156 -4.99 -10.66 15.60
C GLY A 156 -3.81 -10.23 14.72
N TYR A 157 -4.07 -9.83 13.47
CA TYR A 157 -3.03 -9.37 12.55
C TYR A 157 -2.35 -8.08 13.02
N LYS A 158 -3.11 -7.14 13.61
CA LYS A 158 -2.55 -5.93 14.20
C LYS A 158 -1.63 -6.25 15.38
N VAL A 159 -2.01 -7.21 16.22
CA VAL A 159 -1.19 -7.67 17.35
C VAL A 159 0.10 -8.32 16.87
N GLU A 160 0.02 -9.26 15.90
CA GLU A 160 1.20 -9.90 15.31
C GLU A 160 2.17 -8.86 14.71
N LEU A 161 1.66 -7.85 14.01
CA LEU A 161 2.48 -6.76 13.48
C LEU A 161 3.15 -5.93 14.59
N ALA A 162 2.45 -5.66 15.68
CA ALA A 162 3.02 -4.94 16.82
C ALA A 162 4.14 -5.75 17.49
N GLU A 163 3.94 -7.06 17.65
CA GLU A 163 4.95 -7.97 18.18
C GLU A 163 6.19 -8.03 17.28
N LEU A 164 6.02 -8.18 15.97
CA LEU A 164 7.15 -8.21 15.03
C LEU A 164 7.98 -6.92 15.12
N ARG A 165 7.32 -5.76 15.15
CA ARG A 165 7.99 -4.46 15.34
C ARG A 165 8.71 -4.38 16.68
N SER A 166 8.13 -4.94 17.75
CA SER A 166 8.78 -4.97 19.06
C SER A 166 10.03 -5.86 19.06
N ARG A 167 10.00 -7.00 18.38
CA ARG A 167 11.15 -7.91 18.23
C ARG A 167 12.28 -7.27 17.43
N GLU A 168 11.94 -6.57 16.34
CA GLU A 168 12.90 -5.79 15.56
C GLU A 168 13.54 -4.67 16.39
N ARG A 169 12.74 -3.98 17.21
CA ARG A 169 13.24 -2.93 18.11
C ARG A 169 14.22 -3.51 19.16
N ILE A 170 13.88 -4.64 19.76
CA ILE A 170 14.72 -5.31 20.76
C ILE A 170 16.04 -5.76 20.12
N SER A 171 15.99 -6.42 18.96
CA SER A 171 17.20 -6.89 18.28
C SER A 171 18.11 -5.73 17.84
N GLU A 172 17.54 -4.61 17.42
CA GLU A 172 18.30 -3.40 17.13
C GLU A 172 19.01 -2.87 18.39
N LEU A 173 18.31 -2.81 19.52
CA LEU A 173 18.87 -2.34 20.79
C LEU A 173 19.96 -3.29 21.31
N GLU A 174 19.75 -4.60 21.25
CA GLU A 174 20.74 -5.62 21.61
C GLU A 174 22.01 -5.48 20.77
N ALA A 175 21.87 -5.28 19.45
CA ALA A 175 23.00 -5.05 18.57
C ALA A 175 23.78 -3.77 18.93
N ARG A 176 23.07 -2.69 19.31
CA ARG A 176 23.70 -1.45 19.77
C ARG A 176 24.43 -1.62 21.10
N VAL A 177 23.83 -2.33 22.06
CA VAL A 177 24.45 -2.61 23.36
C VAL A 177 25.70 -3.47 23.17
N ALA A 178 25.61 -4.56 22.40
CA ALA A 178 26.76 -5.42 22.11
C ALA A 178 27.90 -4.65 21.42
N ARG A 179 27.57 -3.70 20.55
CA ARG A 179 28.57 -2.81 19.93
C ARG A 179 29.22 -1.88 20.95
N ALA A 180 28.42 -1.21 21.79
CA ALA A 180 28.92 -0.32 22.83
C ALA A 180 29.80 -1.04 23.86
N GLU A 181 29.45 -2.27 24.22
CA GLU A 181 30.25 -3.11 25.11
C GLU A 181 31.60 -3.50 24.50
N ARG A 182 31.63 -3.85 23.21
CA ARG A 182 32.89 -4.11 22.49
C ARG A 182 33.77 -2.87 22.42
N GLU A 183 33.20 -1.71 22.11
CA GLU A 183 33.92 -0.44 22.06
C GLU A 183 34.47 -0.05 23.45
N ALA A 184 33.67 -0.23 24.51
CA ALA A 184 34.11 0.01 25.88
C ALA A 184 35.21 -0.96 26.33
N ALA A 185 35.12 -2.25 25.98
CA ALA A 185 36.15 -3.24 26.27
C ALA A 185 37.46 -2.93 25.53
N ALA A 186 37.38 -2.51 24.27
CA ALA A 186 38.54 -2.09 23.49
C ALA A 186 39.22 -0.85 24.12
N ALA A 187 38.44 0.17 24.47
CA ALA A 187 38.98 1.38 25.12
C ALA A 187 39.64 1.07 26.48
N ARG A 188 39.08 0.16 27.28
CA ARG A 188 39.71 -0.31 28.53
C ARG A 188 41.05 -0.99 28.26
N LEU A 189 41.11 -1.88 27.28
CA LEU A 189 42.35 -2.56 26.91
C LEU A 189 43.41 -1.58 26.37
N GLU A 190 43.01 -0.59 25.58
CA GLU A 190 43.91 0.48 25.10
C GLU A 190 44.43 1.36 26.25
N THR A 191 43.55 1.80 27.15
CA THR A 191 43.97 2.58 28.33
C THR A 191 44.91 1.80 29.25
N GLU A 192 44.68 0.49 29.44
CA GLU A 192 45.60 -0.37 30.18
C GLU A 192 46.97 -0.49 29.50
N LYS A 193 47.01 -0.64 28.17
CA LYS A 193 48.25 -0.64 27.39
C LYS A 193 49.01 0.67 27.56
N LEU A 194 48.35 1.81 27.33
CA LEU A 194 48.93 3.14 27.51
C LEU A 194 49.45 3.36 28.94
N ARG A 195 48.73 2.87 29.95
CA ARG A 195 49.17 2.93 31.35
C ARG A 195 50.46 2.13 31.58
N LYS A 196 50.53 0.89 31.06
CA LYS A 196 51.73 0.04 31.16
C LYS A 196 52.93 0.66 30.44
N GLU A 197 52.74 1.22 29.25
CA GLU A 197 53.78 1.92 28.49
C GLU A 197 54.29 3.16 29.23
N ALA A 198 53.39 3.96 29.80
CA ALA A 198 53.76 5.12 30.61
C ALA A 198 54.53 4.72 31.89
N GLU A 199 54.16 3.60 32.52
CA GLU A 199 54.86 3.06 33.69
C GLU A 199 56.24 2.50 33.32
N GLN A 200 56.36 1.76 32.21
CA GLN A 200 57.65 1.31 31.68
C GLN A 200 58.58 2.50 31.38
N THR A 201 58.05 3.54 30.74
CA THR A 201 58.79 4.78 30.44
C THR A 201 59.23 5.50 31.71
N ARG A 202 58.37 5.56 32.74
CA ARG A 202 58.74 6.10 34.06
C ARG A 202 59.80 5.26 34.75
N ASN A 203 59.71 3.94 34.69
CA ASN A 203 60.68 3.04 35.31
C ASN A 203 62.05 3.10 34.60
N SER A 204 62.08 3.20 33.27
CA SER A 204 63.34 3.35 32.51
C SER A 204 64.02 4.70 32.79
N THR A 205 63.26 5.77 32.95
CA THR A 205 63.79 7.09 33.39
C THR A 205 64.21 7.13 34.86
N ARG A 206 63.69 6.21 35.71
CA ARG A 206 64.07 6.08 37.13
C ARG A 206 65.42 5.39 37.34
N TYR A 207 65.94 4.67 36.34
CA TYR A 207 67.33 4.20 36.35
C TYR A 207 68.27 5.39 36.12
N GLY A 208 68.50 6.12 37.22
CA GLY A 208 69.57 7.08 37.45
C GLY A 208 69.91 7.97 36.26
N LEU A 209 69.46 9.22 36.33
CA LEU A 209 70.37 10.32 36.01
C LEU A 209 71.62 10.09 36.89
N ARG A 210 72.57 9.29 36.40
CA ARG A 210 73.94 9.29 36.90
C ARG A 210 74.40 10.70 36.58
N HIS A 211 74.25 11.59 37.55
CA HIS A 211 74.98 12.82 37.57
C HIS A 211 76.45 12.42 37.53
N TYR A 212 77.00 12.34 36.32
CA TYR A 212 78.41 12.54 36.14
C TYR A 212 78.65 13.94 36.68
N THR A 213 79.06 14.02 37.93
CA THR A 213 79.69 15.18 38.51
C THR A 213 80.96 15.37 37.71
N TYR A 214 80.82 16.02 36.55
CA TYR A 214 81.95 16.63 35.88
C TYR A 214 82.56 17.59 36.90
N PRO A 215 83.86 17.50 37.21
CA PRO A 215 84.50 18.52 38.01
C PRO A 215 84.23 19.87 37.35
N VAL A 216 83.75 20.81 38.14
CA VAL A 216 83.41 22.17 37.72
C VAL A 216 84.64 22.79 37.07
N ILE A 217 84.68 22.84 35.74
CA ILE A 217 85.58 23.74 35.02
C ILE A 217 84.88 25.10 35.01
N PRO A 218 85.41 26.14 35.66
CA PRO A 218 84.76 27.45 35.67
C PRO A 218 84.70 28.01 34.25
N SER A 219 83.49 28.20 33.75
CA SER A 219 83.26 28.89 32.48
C SER A 219 83.69 30.37 32.62
N PRO A 220 84.53 30.90 31.73
CA PRO A 220 84.94 32.30 31.79
C PRO A 220 83.70 33.18 31.62
N HIS A 221 83.41 33.97 32.64
CA HIS A 221 82.30 34.92 32.63
C HIS A 221 82.54 35.97 31.53
N TYR A 222 81.80 35.87 30.43
CA TYR A 222 81.75 36.90 29.41
C TYR A 222 81.01 38.13 29.98
N ARG A 223 81.78 39.13 30.45
CA ARG A 223 81.24 40.43 30.85
C ARG A 223 81.16 41.34 29.62
N PRO A 224 79.98 41.82 29.20
CA PRO A 224 79.91 42.81 28.13
C PRO A 224 80.60 44.11 28.58
N ARG A 225 81.33 44.76 27.66
CA ARG A 225 82.02 46.04 27.92
C ARG A 225 81.00 47.12 28.23
N THR A 226 81.15 47.78 29.38
CA THR A 226 80.42 49.00 29.71
C THR A 226 80.95 50.17 28.87
N VAL A 227 80.07 50.84 28.13
CA VAL A 227 80.39 52.10 27.44
C VAL A 227 79.97 53.25 28.36
N THR A 228 80.93 54.07 28.79
CA THR A 228 80.66 55.27 29.61
C THR A 228 80.66 56.49 28.69
N ILE A 229 79.51 57.16 28.53
CA ILE A 229 79.41 58.42 27.78
C ILE A 229 79.53 59.56 28.80
N PHE A 230 80.52 60.44 28.61
CA PHE A 230 80.73 61.61 29.47
C PHE A 230 80.02 62.83 28.87
N THR A 231 78.90 63.24 29.48
CA THR A 231 78.25 64.52 29.18
C THR A 231 78.27 65.40 30.44
N ASN A 232 79.10 66.45 30.39
CA ASN A 232 79.09 67.66 31.23
C ASN A 232 78.65 67.48 32.70
N GLY A 233 79.47 66.79 33.49
CA GLY A 233 79.53 66.98 34.94
C GLY A 233 78.48 66.27 35.80
N GLN A 234 77.63 65.39 35.26
CA GLN A 234 76.77 64.51 36.06
C GLN A 234 76.77 63.07 35.55
N THR A 235 77.25 62.14 36.37
CA THR A 235 77.33 60.71 36.03
C THR A 235 75.96 60.06 36.16
N ARG A 236 75.39 59.56 35.06
CA ARG A 236 74.21 58.66 35.08
C ARG A 236 74.60 57.29 34.53
N THR A 237 74.50 56.27 35.36
CA THR A 237 74.68 54.87 34.96
C THR A 237 73.31 54.29 34.61
N THR A 238 73.03 54.09 33.31
CA THR A 238 71.77 53.46 32.85
C THR A 238 72.02 51.99 32.55
N HIS A 239 71.52 51.09 33.41
CA HIS A 239 71.37 49.68 33.07
C HIS A 239 69.92 49.45 32.60
N GLN A 240 69.66 49.56 31.30
CA GLN A 240 68.41 49.06 30.73
C GLN A 240 68.55 47.56 30.46
N HIS A 241 68.04 46.74 31.38
CA HIS A 241 67.69 45.36 31.07
C HIS A 241 66.31 45.38 30.40
N LEU A 242 66.29 45.42 29.06
CA LEU A 242 65.06 45.21 28.28
C LEU A 242 64.51 43.81 28.62
N GLN A 243 63.44 43.77 29.44
CA GLN A 243 62.62 42.59 29.59
C GLN A 243 61.89 42.35 28.26
N ASN A 244 62.20 41.24 27.60
CA ASN A 244 61.56 40.80 26.36
C ASN A 244 60.20 40.13 26.68
N PRO A 245 59.04 40.65 26.23
CA PRO A 245 57.73 40.11 26.59
C PRO A 245 57.15 39.10 25.57
N HIS A 246 57.98 38.31 24.89
CA HIS A 246 57.54 37.55 23.70
C HIS A 246 56.84 36.19 23.95
N TRP A 247 56.81 35.60 25.15
CA TRP A 247 56.36 34.20 25.33
C TRP A 247 54.97 34.01 25.97
N GLN A 248 54.01 34.92 25.77
CA GLN A 248 52.63 34.76 26.31
C GLN A 248 51.54 34.39 25.28
N HIS A 249 51.90 33.90 24.10
CA HIS A 249 50.91 33.46 23.12
C HIS A 249 51.12 31.96 22.85
N TRP A 250 50.30 31.08 23.43
CA TRP A 250 49.91 29.72 22.93
C TRP A 250 49.09 28.93 23.99
N GLN A 251 48.15 29.58 24.68
CA GLN A 251 47.10 28.85 25.42
C GLN A 251 45.72 29.37 25.04
N GLN A 252 45.17 28.84 23.95
CA GLN A 252 43.73 28.64 23.82
C GLN A 252 43.46 27.39 22.98
N PRO A 253 42.79 26.36 23.52
CA PRO A 253 41.96 25.50 22.72
C PRO A 253 40.52 26.06 22.70
N ASN A 254 40.12 26.51 21.51
CA ASN A 254 38.75 26.84 21.14
C ASN A 254 37.77 25.75 21.58
N ARG A 255 36.86 26.08 22.50
CA ARG A 255 35.60 25.35 22.67
C ARG A 255 34.59 25.91 21.67
N HIS A 256 34.47 25.28 20.51
CA HIS A 256 33.28 25.42 19.68
C HIS A 256 32.35 24.22 19.93
N PRO A 257 31.07 24.43 20.31
CA PRO A 257 30.07 23.39 20.15
C PRO A 257 29.71 23.30 18.67
N VAL A 258 30.13 22.23 18.00
CA VAL A 258 29.64 21.90 16.66
C VAL A 258 28.22 21.34 16.83
N ASN A 259 27.24 22.24 16.75
CA ASN A 259 25.86 21.87 16.51
C ASN A 259 25.75 21.45 15.03
N ARG A 260 25.78 20.14 14.75
CA ARG A 260 25.55 19.61 13.40
C ARG A 260 24.05 19.54 13.14
N PRO A 261 23.47 20.33 12.23
CA PRO A 261 22.18 19.98 11.64
C PRO A 261 22.38 18.70 10.81
N GLY A 262 21.53 17.71 11.05
CA GLY A 262 21.55 16.44 10.33
C GLY A 262 21.29 16.61 8.83
N PRO A 263 21.72 15.66 7.99
CA PRO A 263 21.44 15.69 6.56
C PRO A 263 19.94 15.62 6.33
N ILE A 264 19.42 16.62 5.63
CA ILE A 264 18.10 16.59 5.00
C ILE A 264 18.15 15.46 3.97
N ILE A 265 17.52 14.34 4.30
CA ILE A 265 17.30 13.23 3.37
C ILE A 265 16.23 13.72 2.39
N CYS A 266 16.64 14.11 1.19
CA CYS A 266 15.72 14.25 0.07
C CYS A 266 15.10 12.87 -0.22
N PRO A 267 13.77 12.75 -0.33
CA PRO A 267 13.17 11.53 -0.83
C PRO A 267 13.47 11.44 -2.34
N THR A 268 14.53 10.74 -2.70
CA THR A 268 14.70 10.27 -4.07
C THR A 268 13.67 9.17 -4.28
N THR A 269 12.53 9.53 -4.85
CA THR A 269 11.54 8.59 -5.37
C THR A 269 12.19 7.79 -6.49
N ARG A 270 12.85 6.70 -6.14
CA ARG A 270 13.35 5.72 -7.10
C ARG A 270 12.14 4.89 -7.52
N ILE A 271 11.57 5.24 -8.67
CA ILE A 271 10.62 4.40 -9.38
C ILE A 271 11.42 3.16 -9.81
N ASN A 272 11.28 2.07 -9.04
CA ASN A 272 11.74 0.76 -9.46
C ASN A 272 10.72 0.25 -10.48
N THR A 273 11.01 0.44 -11.77
CA THR A 273 10.39 -0.37 -12.81
C THR A 273 11.00 -1.77 -12.72
N GLN A 274 10.33 -2.67 -11.99
CA GLN A 274 10.54 -4.09 -12.21
C GLN A 274 10.01 -4.42 -13.61
N THR A 275 10.93 -4.51 -14.57
CA THR A 275 10.69 -5.20 -15.83
C THR A 275 10.54 -6.68 -15.50
N VAL A 276 9.31 -7.12 -15.26
CA VAL A 276 8.97 -8.55 -15.21
C VAL A 276 9.10 -9.05 -16.64
N ASN A 277 10.29 -9.54 -16.98
CA ASN A 277 10.53 -10.24 -18.22
C ASN A 277 9.90 -11.63 -18.08
N ARG A 278 8.59 -11.71 -18.33
CA ARG A 278 7.86 -12.98 -18.45
C ARG A 278 7.86 -13.35 -19.94
N PRO A 279 8.61 -14.37 -20.37
CA PRO A 279 8.43 -14.89 -21.72
C PRO A 279 7.03 -15.52 -21.82
N GLY A 280 6.19 -15.00 -22.71
CA GLY A 280 5.06 -15.77 -23.26
C GLY A 280 3.63 -15.27 -23.05
N ILE A 281 3.34 -13.99 -22.82
CA ILE A 281 1.94 -13.50 -22.89
C ILE A 281 1.85 -12.16 -23.62
N THR A 282 1.61 -12.24 -24.93
CA THR A 282 1.08 -11.15 -25.76
C THR A 282 -0.40 -10.97 -25.43
N GLY A 283 -0.74 -9.88 -24.73
CA GLY A 283 -2.12 -9.50 -24.46
C GLY A 283 -2.21 -8.01 -24.13
N VAL A 284 -2.63 -7.21 -25.11
CA VAL A 284 -2.93 -5.78 -24.92
C VAL A 284 -4.29 -5.67 -24.25
N ILE A 285 -4.34 -5.17 -23.02
CA ILE A 285 -5.59 -4.79 -22.36
C ILE A 285 -5.64 -3.27 -22.26
N PRO A 286 -6.62 -2.58 -22.90
CA PRO A 286 -6.77 -1.15 -22.74
C PRO A 286 -7.28 -0.80 -21.33
N ARG A 287 -6.59 0.13 -20.68
CA ARG A 287 -6.94 0.66 -19.36
C ARG A 287 -7.91 1.83 -19.57
N ILE A 288 -9.17 1.65 -19.18
CA ILE A 288 -10.16 2.73 -19.11
C ILE A 288 -9.88 3.50 -17.82
N ASN A 289 -9.40 4.74 -17.95
CA ASN A 289 -9.34 5.69 -16.85
C ASN A 289 -10.67 6.43 -16.79
N THR A 290 -11.48 6.14 -15.78
CA THR A 290 -12.55 7.02 -15.32
C THR A 290 -12.04 7.73 -14.06
N GLN A 291 -11.93 9.05 -14.12
CA GLN A 291 -11.84 9.91 -12.94
C GLN A 291 -13.20 10.62 -12.73
N PRO A 292 -13.55 10.93 -11.47
CA PRO A 292 -14.79 11.60 -11.10
C PRO A 292 -14.84 13.07 -11.54
#